data_AF-A0A4Y2X8R7-F1
#
_entry.id   AF-A0A4Y2X8R7-F1
#
_cell.length_a   1.000
_cell.length_b   1.000
_cell.length_c   1.000
_cell.angle_alpha   90.00
_cell.angle_beta   90.00
_cell.angle_gamma   90.00
#
_symmetry.space_group_name_H-M   'P 1'
#
loop_
_entity.id
_entity.type
_entity.pdbx_description
1 polymer ?
#
loop_
_entity_poly.entity_id
_entity_poly.type
_entity_poly.pdbx_seq_one_letter_code
_entity_poly.pdbx_strand_id
1 'polypeptide(L)'
;MNPTCDHFESRPVSRNGTGRRDTLLTFKNKKDLKTLIEYFREIEINRHDIDDLLEQFDEGLRWICEKNKKPPKQKKKPDAIWWNPRLEIKRSRVRALRRRFQAQRDPDERLRRQVIFKKEQAEYKLMIK
;
A
#
# COMPACT_ATOMS: atom_id res chain seq x y z
N MET A 1 52.79 -5.45 16.08
CA MET A 1 51.64 -6.09 16.76
C MET A 1 50.41 -5.82 15.92
N ASN A 2 49.78 -6.89 15.43
CA ASN A 2 48.72 -6.85 14.43
C ASN A 2 47.45 -6.16 14.96
N PRO A 3 46.79 -5.27 14.18
CA PRO A 3 45.41 -4.90 14.43
C PRO A 3 44.49 -6.01 13.89
N THR A 4 43.58 -6.48 14.74
CA THR A 4 42.55 -7.47 14.39
C THR A 4 41.58 -6.90 13.37
N CYS A 5 41.53 -7.52 12.20
CA CYS A 5 40.49 -7.34 11.19
C CYS A 5 39.17 -7.94 11.72
N ASP A 6 38.29 -7.10 12.25
CA ASP A 6 36.91 -7.50 12.49
C ASP A 6 36.11 -7.45 11.17
N HIS A 7 35.39 -8.55 10.95
CA HIS A 7 34.63 -8.89 9.76
C HIS A 7 33.69 -7.78 9.30
N PHE A 8 33.88 -7.36 8.05
CA PHE A 8 32.86 -6.69 7.26
C PHE A 8 31.80 -7.75 6.88
N GLU A 9 30.82 -7.97 7.76
CA GLU A 9 29.65 -8.79 7.44
C GLU A 9 28.87 -8.14 6.30
N SER A 10 28.99 -8.75 5.12
CA SER A 10 28.19 -8.50 3.93
C SER A 10 26.70 -8.53 4.26
N ARG A 11 26.06 -7.36 4.33
CA ARG A 11 24.60 -7.26 4.37
C ARG A 11 24.02 -7.89 3.11
N PRO A 12 23.09 -8.86 3.20
CA PRO A 12 22.41 -9.35 2.00
C PRO A 12 21.53 -8.24 1.42
N VAL A 13 21.84 -7.84 0.19
CA VAL A 13 21.01 -6.97 -0.64
C VAL A 13 19.69 -7.69 -0.89
N SER A 14 18.65 -7.32 -0.15
CA SER A 14 17.29 -7.74 -0.43
C SER A 14 16.85 -7.07 -1.74
N ARG A 15 17.14 -7.76 -2.85
CA ARG A 15 16.47 -7.53 -4.14
C ARG A 15 15.01 -7.92 -3.94
N ASN A 16 14.19 -6.98 -3.49
CA ASN A 16 12.75 -7.07 -3.65
C ASN A 16 12.44 -6.89 -5.13
N GLY A 17 12.61 -7.99 -5.87
CA GLY A 17 12.14 -8.14 -7.23
C GLY A 17 10.67 -7.78 -7.26
N THR A 18 10.34 -6.73 -8.00
CA THR A 18 9.00 -6.40 -8.41
C THR A 18 8.42 -7.61 -9.13
N GLY A 19 7.71 -8.46 -8.40
CA GLY A 19 6.78 -9.40 -8.99
C GLY A 19 5.74 -8.55 -9.74
N ARG A 20 5.98 -8.32 -11.04
CA ARG A 20 4.93 -8.08 -12.01
C ARG A 20 4.03 -9.29 -11.86
N ARG A 21 3.01 -9.15 -11.02
CA ARG A 21 1.84 -10.01 -11.11
C ARG A 21 1.29 -9.70 -12.47
N ASP A 22 1.45 -10.64 -13.38
CA ASP A 22 0.68 -10.74 -14.60
C ASP A 22 -0.77 -10.54 -14.19
N THR A 23 -1.26 -9.31 -14.38
CA THR A 23 -2.68 -9.08 -14.46
C THR A 23 -3.07 -9.75 -15.77
N LEU A 24 -3.28 -11.07 -15.73
CA LEU A 24 -4.32 -11.66 -16.55
C LEU A 24 -5.51 -10.75 -16.30
N LEU A 25 -5.84 -9.92 -17.30
CA LEU A 25 -7.11 -9.22 -17.33
C LEU A 25 -8.12 -10.35 -17.25
N THR A 26 -8.60 -10.65 -16.05
CA THR A 26 -9.76 -11.51 -15.86
C THR A 26 -10.90 -10.71 -16.47
N PHE A 27 -11.08 -10.87 -17.77
CA PHE A 27 -12.15 -10.30 -18.56
C PHE A 27 -13.44 -10.86 -17.97
N LYS A 28 -14.07 -10.10 -17.08
CA LYS A 28 -15.28 -10.54 -16.39
C LYS A 28 -16.48 -10.58 -17.34
N ASN A 29 -16.41 -9.87 -18.47
CA ASN A 29 -17.49 -9.79 -19.44
C ASN A 29 -17.14 -10.50 -20.74
N LYS A 30 -17.20 -11.84 -20.70
CA LYS A 30 -17.13 -12.70 -21.90
C LYS A 30 -18.22 -12.37 -22.93
N LYS A 31 -19.34 -11.75 -22.49
CA LYS A 31 -20.47 -11.37 -23.35
C LYS A 31 -20.11 -10.27 -24.34
N ASP A 32 -19.55 -9.15 -23.87
CA ASP A 32 -19.20 -8.01 -24.73
C ASP A 32 -18.15 -8.41 -25.79
N LEU A 33 -17.17 -9.22 -25.40
CA LEU A 33 -16.17 -9.77 -26.32
C LEU A 33 -16.80 -10.72 -27.35
N LYS A 34 -17.72 -11.57 -26.92
CA LYS A 34 -18.46 -12.46 -27.83
C LYS A 34 -19.31 -11.66 -28.82
N THR A 35 -20.00 -10.63 -28.38
CA THR A 35 -20.78 -9.76 -29.28
C THR A 35 -19.89 -9.07 -30.32
N LEU A 36 -18.68 -8.61 -29.93
CA LEU A 36 -17.73 -8.04 -30.87
C LEU A 36 -17.27 -9.07 -31.91
N ILE A 37 -16.89 -10.27 -31.48
CA ILE A 37 -16.45 -11.34 -32.39
C ILE A 37 -17.57 -11.71 -33.38
N GLU A 38 -18.80 -11.83 -32.91
CA GLU A 38 -19.94 -12.17 -33.76
C GLU A 38 -20.23 -11.06 -34.79
N TYR A 39 -20.14 -9.79 -34.40
CA TYR A 39 -20.26 -8.65 -35.33
C TYR A 39 -19.21 -8.72 -36.46
N PHE A 40 -17.94 -8.92 -36.11
CA PHE A 40 -16.86 -9.00 -37.11
C PHE A 40 -16.90 -10.27 -37.96
N ARG A 41 -17.51 -11.35 -37.45
CA ARG A 41 -17.69 -12.59 -38.20
C ARG A 41 -18.72 -12.46 -39.33
N GLU A 42 -19.67 -11.54 -39.20
CA GLU A 42 -20.74 -11.32 -40.19
C GLU A 42 -20.36 -10.31 -41.28
N ILE A 43 -19.20 -9.65 -41.17
CA ILE A 43 -18.73 -8.66 -42.15
C ILE A 43 -18.08 -9.36 -43.35
N GLU A 44 -18.52 -9.01 -44.57
CA GLU A 44 -17.83 -9.38 -45.80
C GLU A 44 -16.53 -8.58 -45.93
N ILE A 45 -15.39 -9.28 -45.93
CA ILE A 45 -14.07 -8.66 -46.01
C ILE A 45 -13.79 -8.26 -47.46
N ASN A 46 -13.83 -6.97 -47.76
CA ASN A 46 -13.35 -6.43 -49.03
C ASN A 46 -11.88 -6.00 -48.90
N ARG A 47 -11.12 -6.10 -49.99
CA ARG A 47 -9.67 -5.88 -49.95
C ARG A 47 -9.26 -4.44 -49.62
N HIS A 48 -10.19 -3.49 -49.76
CA HIS A 48 -9.97 -2.06 -49.49
C HIS A 48 -10.39 -1.64 -48.07
N ASP A 49 -11.11 -2.49 -47.34
CA ASP A 49 -11.71 -2.15 -46.04
C ASP A 49 -10.97 -2.83 -44.87
N ILE A 50 -9.87 -3.54 -45.14
CA ILE A 50 -9.17 -4.35 -44.13
C ILE A 50 -8.59 -3.48 -43.02
N ASP A 51 -7.94 -2.36 -43.37
CA ASP A 51 -7.31 -1.48 -42.40
C ASP A 51 -8.37 -0.77 -41.53
N ASP A 52 -9.45 -0.29 -42.14
CA ASP A 52 -10.59 0.31 -41.44
C ASP A 52 -11.30 -0.69 -40.52
N LEU A 53 -11.36 -1.97 -40.94
CA LEU A 53 -11.93 -3.05 -40.13
C LEU A 53 -11.03 -3.37 -38.93
N LEU A 54 -9.71 -3.41 -39.13
CA LEU A 54 -8.75 -3.62 -38.04
C LEU A 54 -8.83 -2.48 -37.02
N GLU A 55 -8.93 -1.24 -37.48
CA GLU A 55 -9.04 -0.08 -36.59
C GLU A 55 -10.34 -0.12 -35.76
N GLN A 56 -11.46 -0.49 -36.37
CA GLN A 56 -12.73 -0.69 -35.65
C GLN A 56 -12.66 -1.83 -34.64
N PHE A 57 -11.93 -2.90 -34.94
CA PHE A 57 -11.76 -4.03 -34.04
C PHE A 57 -10.92 -3.63 -32.82
N ASP A 58 -9.82 -2.93 -33.05
CA ASP A 58 -8.94 -2.42 -31.99
C ASP A 58 -9.65 -1.42 -31.09
N GLU A 59 -10.44 -0.50 -31.66
CA GLU A 59 -11.25 0.45 -30.89
C GLU A 59 -12.33 -0.27 -30.06
N GLY A 60 -12.96 -1.30 -30.63
CA GLY A 60 -13.90 -2.17 -29.93
C GLY A 60 -13.25 -2.88 -28.72
N LEU A 61 -12.06 -3.45 -28.91
CA LEU A 61 -11.30 -4.08 -27.81
C LEU A 61 -10.90 -3.06 -26.74
N ARG A 62 -10.48 -1.86 -27.16
CA ARG A 62 -10.11 -0.76 -26.26
C ARG A 62 -11.29 -0.34 -25.41
N TRP A 63 -12.47 -0.16 -26.02
CA TRP A 63 -13.70 0.18 -25.32
C TRP A 63 -14.10 -0.88 -24.29
N ILE A 64 -14.07 -2.18 -24.68
CA ILE A 64 -14.38 -3.26 -23.74
C ILE A 64 -13.36 -3.26 -22.60
N CYS A 65 -12.07 -3.08 -22.88
CA CYS A 65 -11.05 -2.99 -21.84
C CYS A 65 -11.32 -1.83 -20.89
N GLU A 66 -11.62 -0.63 -21.39
CA GLU A 66 -11.90 0.56 -20.59
C GLU A 66 -13.12 0.43 -19.70
N LYS A 67 -14.23 -0.05 -20.26
CA LYS A 67 -15.46 -0.36 -19.53
C LYS A 67 -15.23 -1.38 -18.40
N ASN A 68 -14.28 -2.30 -18.59
CA ASN A 68 -13.97 -3.37 -17.65
C ASN A 68 -12.74 -3.10 -16.75
N LYS A 69 -12.06 -1.95 -16.92
CA LYS A 69 -11.00 -1.53 -16.01
C LYS A 69 -11.62 -1.38 -14.63
N LYS A 70 -11.22 -2.23 -13.69
CA LYS A 70 -11.55 -2.00 -12.27
C LYS A 70 -10.98 -0.62 -11.94
N PRO A 71 -11.76 0.29 -11.33
CA PRO A 71 -11.18 1.54 -10.84
C PRO A 71 -10.00 1.13 -9.95
N PRO A 72 -8.82 1.76 -10.12
CA PRO A 72 -7.69 1.45 -9.28
C PRO A 72 -8.20 1.62 -7.86
N LYS A 73 -8.28 0.52 -7.11
CA LYS A 73 -8.66 0.59 -5.70
C LYS A 73 -7.66 1.58 -5.12
N GLN A 74 -8.12 2.76 -4.72
CA GLN A 74 -7.36 3.62 -3.83
C GLN A 74 -7.16 2.79 -2.58
N LYS A 75 -6.09 1.98 -2.57
CA LYS A 75 -5.56 1.44 -1.35
C LYS A 75 -5.12 2.69 -0.62
N LYS A 76 -6.00 3.23 0.22
CA LYS A 76 -5.56 4.02 1.37
C LYS A 76 -4.56 3.10 2.04
N LYS A 77 -3.27 3.29 1.72
CA LYS A 77 -2.21 2.61 2.46
C LYS A 77 -2.51 3.03 3.88
N PRO A 78 -2.79 2.10 4.82
CA PRO A 78 -2.86 2.51 6.21
C PRO A 78 -1.55 3.26 6.46
N ASP A 79 -1.65 4.50 6.92
CA ASP A 79 -0.48 5.28 7.28
C ASP A 79 0.40 4.35 8.07
N ALA A 80 1.64 4.15 7.60
CA ALA A 80 2.53 3.15 8.18
C ALA A 80 2.56 3.41 9.70
N ILE A 81 1.96 2.53 10.50
CA ILE A 81 1.74 2.76 11.94
C ILE A 81 3.09 3.00 12.64
N TRP A 82 4.17 2.46 12.07
CA TRP A 82 5.55 2.62 12.52
C TRP A 82 6.20 3.97 12.13
N TRP A 83 5.63 4.73 11.19
CA TRP A 83 6.09 6.07 10.78
C TRP A 83 4.93 7.07 10.63
N ASN A 84 4.43 7.55 11.79
CA ASN A 84 3.43 8.62 11.85
C ASN A 84 3.94 9.73 12.78
N PRO A 85 4.21 10.95 12.28
CA PRO A 85 4.70 12.06 13.09
C PRO A 85 3.83 12.35 14.32
N ARG A 86 2.50 12.20 14.21
CA ARG A 86 1.56 12.39 15.32
C ARG A 86 1.70 11.30 16.38
N LEU A 87 1.90 10.05 15.97
CA LEU A 87 2.16 8.94 16.89
C LEU A 87 3.52 9.10 17.59
N GLU A 88 4.55 9.56 16.89
CA GLU A 88 5.88 9.75 17.48
C GLU A 88 5.88 10.90 18.50
N ILE A 89 5.17 12.00 18.24
CA ILE A 89 4.99 13.08 19.22
C ILE A 89 4.33 12.55 20.51
N LYS A 90 3.23 11.80 20.38
CA LYS A 90 2.54 11.18 21.52
C LYS A 90 3.44 10.17 22.25
N ARG A 91 4.17 9.33 21.51
CA ARG A 91 5.14 8.36 22.06
C ARG A 91 6.25 9.06 22.86
N SER A 92 6.80 10.15 22.33
CA SER A 92 7.83 10.95 23.01
C SER A 92 7.30 11.57 24.31
N ARG A 93 6.09 12.13 24.29
CA ARG A 93 5.40 12.67 25.48
C ARG A 93 5.19 11.60 26.56
N VAL A 94 4.68 10.43 26.19
CA VAL A 94 4.48 9.30 27.12
C VAL A 94 5.80 8.86 27.75
N ARG A 95 6.88 8.75 26.95
CA ARG A 95 8.23 8.41 27.45
C ARG A 95 8.74 9.47 28.44
N ALA A 96 8.58 10.75 28.13
CA ALA A 96 8.99 11.85 29.02
C ALA A 96 8.24 11.82 30.35
N LEU A 97 6.91 11.64 30.32
CA LEU A 97 6.09 11.51 31.52
C LEU A 97 6.48 10.30 32.37
N ARG A 98 6.73 9.14 31.74
CA ARG A 98 7.21 7.95 32.45
C ARG A 98 8.51 8.22 33.18
N ARG A 99 9.49 8.84 32.52
CA ARG A 99 10.79 9.17 33.15
C ARG A 99 10.61 10.12 34.34
N ARG A 100 9.79 11.17 34.20
CA ARG A 100 9.48 12.10 35.29
C ARG A 100 8.80 11.43 36.48
N PHE A 101 7.86 10.52 36.22
CA PHE A 101 7.21 9.71 37.25
C PHE A 101 8.23 8.80 37.97
N GLN A 102 9.09 8.10 37.23
CA GLN A 102 10.06 7.17 37.79
C GLN A 102 11.19 7.85 38.56
N ALA A 103 11.57 9.06 38.17
CA ALA A 103 12.59 9.86 38.84
C ALA A 103 12.11 10.48 40.15
N GLN A 104 10.78 10.62 40.36
CA GLN A 104 10.25 11.29 41.54
C GLN A 104 10.31 10.40 42.79
N ARG A 105 10.86 10.96 43.86
CA ARG A 105 11.03 10.30 45.16
C ARG A 105 9.90 10.63 46.14
N ASP A 106 9.36 11.84 46.06
CA ASP A 106 8.23 12.28 46.89
C ASP A 106 6.95 11.46 46.56
N PRO A 107 6.33 10.77 47.53
CA PRO A 107 5.18 9.90 47.28
C PRO A 107 3.96 10.62 46.70
N ASP A 108 3.64 11.81 47.19
CA ASP A 108 2.44 12.55 46.79
C ASP A 108 2.59 13.09 45.36
N GLU A 109 3.71 13.73 45.06
CA GLU A 109 4.00 14.21 43.72
C GLU A 109 4.21 13.05 42.72
N ARG A 110 4.72 11.90 43.19
CA ARG A 110 4.81 10.68 42.39
C ARG A 110 3.43 10.15 42.02
N LEU A 111 2.47 10.14 42.94
CA LEU A 111 1.09 9.73 42.66
C LEU A 111 0.44 10.65 41.62
N ARG A 112 0.58 11.98 41.77
CA ARG A 112 0.08 12.97 40.80
C ARG A 112 0.65 12.71 39.40
N ARG A 113 1.96 12.48 39.30
CA ARG A 113 2.64 12.17 38.02
C ARG A 113 2.22 10.83 37.44
N GLN A 114 1.94 9.83 38.28
CA GLN A 114 1.45 8.53 37.85
C GLN A 114 0.09 8.64 37.16
N VAL A 115 -0.83 9.44 37.71
CA VAL A 115 -2.16 9.67 37.12
C VAL A 115 -2.03 10.29 35.72
N ILE A 116 -1.21 11.33 35.58
CA ILE A 116 -0.96 12.01 34.30
C ILE A 116 -0.35 11.03 33.27
N PHE A 117 0.68 10.27 33.67
CA PHE A 117 1.31 9.29 32.81
C PHE A 117 0.33 8.21 32.33
N LYS A 118 -0.47 7.62 33.24
CA LYS A 118 -1.41 6.55 32.88
C LYS A 118 -2.48 7.05 31.91
N LYS A 119 -2.98 8.28 32.09
CA LYS A 119 -3.95 8.90 31.17
C LYS A 119 -3.38 9.00 29.74
N GLU A 120 -2.21 9.61 29.58
CA GLU A 120 -1.58 9.78 28.27
C GLU A 120 -1.15 8.45 27.64
N GLN A 121 -0.74 7.47 28.47
CA GLN A 121 -0.43 6.12 28.00
C GLN A 121 -1.67 5.41 27.44
N ALA A 122 -2.83 5.58 28.08
CA ALA A 122 -4.08 5.02 27.60
C ALA A 122 -4.50 5.63 26.24
N GLU A 123 -4.42 6.96 26.13
CA GLU A 123 -4.68 7.66 24.86
C GLU A 123 -3.75 7.17 23.74
N TYR A 124 -2.45 7.04 24.00
CA TYR A 124 -1.49 6.53 23.02
C TYR A 124 -1.81 5.09 22.58
N LYS A 125 -2.21 4.22 23.51
CA LYS A 125 -2.60 2.83 23.19
C LYS A 125 -3.83 2.75 22.29
N LEU A 126 -4.78 3.69 22.42
CA LEU A 126 -5.95 3.78 21.53
C LEU A 126 -5.55 4.19 20.11
N MET A 127 -4.48 4.96 19.93
CA MET A 127 -4.02 5.39 18.59
C MET A 127 -3.25 4.31 17.82
N ILE A 128 -2.86 3.21 18.45
CA ILE A 128 -2.13 2.09 17.82
C ILE A 128 -3.06 0.95 17.40
N LYS A 129 -4.32 0.95 17.89
CA LYS A 129 -5.36 -0.01 17.51
C LYS A 129 -5.95 0.34 16.15
#